data_AF-A0A1V5LJY3-F1
#
_entry.id   AF-A0A1V5LJY3-F1
#
_cell.length_a   1.000
_cell.length_b   1.000
_cell.length_c   1.000
_cell.angle_alpha   90.00
_cell.angle_beta   90.00
_cell.angle_gamma   90.00
#
_symmetry.space_group_name_H-M   'P 1'
#
loop_
_entity.id
_entity.type
_entity.pdbx_description
1 polymer ?
#
loop_
_entity_poly.entity_id
_entity_poly.type
_entity_poly.pdbx_seq_one_letter_code
_entity_poly.pdbx_strand_id
1 'polypeptide(L)' 'MYDARLNLSRQVAEDVRRYFEGRVFETIVTRNVRLSEAPSFGKPIILYDAVCSGSENYMSLAEEIIKNGE' A
#
# COMPACT_ATOMS: atom_id res chain seq x y z
N MET A 1 -0.35 -6.97 -1.41
CA MET A 1 -0.16 -6.32 -0.09
C MET A 1 1.10 -6.86 0.56
N TYR A 2 1.89 -6.00 1.16
CA TYR A 2 3.18 -6.35 1.78
C TYR A 2 3.01 -6.81 3.24
N ASP A 3 3.81 -7.78 3.68
CA ASP A 3 3.92 -8.21 5.08
C ASP A 3 5.39 -8.23 5.51
N ALA A 4 5.78 -7.27 6.36
CA ALA A 4 7.16 -7.09 6.82
C ALA A 4 7.72 -8.30 7.61
N ARG A 5 6.84 -9.16 8.14
CA ARG A 5 7.21 -10.33 8.96
C ARG A 5 7.67 -11.51 8.09
N LEU A 6 7.33 -11.50 6.81
CA LEU A 6 7.66 -12.59 5.89
C LEU A 6 8.92 -12.23 5.09
N ASN A 7 9.98 -13.03 5.26
CA ASN A 7 11.23 -12.85 4.49
C ASN A 7 10.99 -12.89 2.98
N LEU A 8 10.09 -13.77 2.52
CA LEU A 8 9.70 -13.85 1.11
C LEU A 8 9.07 -12.54 0.61
N SER A 9 8.24 -11.89 1.42
CA SER A 9 7.62 -10.60 1.05
C SER A 9 8.68 -9.51 0.86
N ARG A 10 9.75 -9.53 1.67
CA ARG A 10 10.88 -8.61 1.52
C ARG A 10 11.66 -8.89 0.24
N GLN A 11 12.03 -10.14 0.00
CA GLN A 11 12.78 -10.55 -1.19
C GLN A 11 12.03 -10.20 -2.48
N VAL A 12 10.74 -10.52 -2.56
CA VAL A 12 9.92 -10.19 -3.73
C VAL A 12 9.83 -8.67 -3.94
N ALA A 13 9.66 -7.89 -2.88
CA ALA A 13 9.62 -6.43 -3.01
C ALA A 13 10.95 -5.84 -3.51
N GLU A 14 12.09 -6.37 -3.05
CA GLU A 14 13.41 -5.98 -3.52
C GLU A 14 13.63 -6.36 -4.99
N ASP A 15 13.27 -7.59 -5.38
CA ASP A 15 13.39 -8.07 -6.76
C ASP A 15 12.53 -7.26 -7.73
N VAL A 16 11.28 -6.94 -7.34
CA VAL A 16 10.37 -6.10 -8.14
C VAL A 16 10.95 -4.70 -8.32
N ARG A 17 11.46 -4.07 -7.26
CA ARG A 17 12.11 -2.76 -7.36
C ARG A 17 13.34 -2.78 -8.26
N ARG A 18 14.18 -3.83 -8.16
CA ARG A 18 15.37 -3.99 -8.99
C ARG A 18 15.02 -4.28 -10.45
N TYR A 19 13.93 -4.98 -10.74
CA TYR A 19 13.56 -5.31 -12.12
C TYR A 19 12.87 -4.15 -12.83
N PHE A 20 11.99 -3.43 -12.14
CA PHE A 20 11.18 -2.35 -12.70
C PHE A 20 11.71 -0.96 -12.33
N GLU A 21 13.04 -0.82 -12.19
CA GLU A 21 13.74 0.39 -11.72
C GLU A 21 13.06 1.71 -12.15
N GLY A 22 12.69 2.53 -11.16
CA GLY A 22 12.04 3.83 -11.38
C GLY A 22 10.58 3.79 -11.81
N ARG A 23 9.97 2.61 -11.95
CA ARG A 23 8.54 2.40 -12.28
C ARG A 23 7.73 1.79 -11.13
N VAL A 24 8.34 1.64 -9.97
CA VAL A 24 7.70 1.13 -8.76
C VAL A 24 7.63 2.28 -7.77
N PHE A 25 6.45 2.52 -7.23
CA PHE A 25 6.26 3.49 -6.16
C PHE A 25 7.06 3.10 -4.90
N GLU A 26 7.55 4.09 -4.19
CA GLU A 26 8.22 3.92 -2.90
C GLU A 26 7.21 3.53 -1.81
N THR A 27 5.98 4.03 -1.91
CA THR A 27 4.92 3.75 -0.94
C THR A 27 4.55 2.27 -0.91
N ILE A 28 4.63 1.66 0.27
CA ILE A 28 4.26 0.26 0.51
C ILE A 28 2.86 0.20 1.15
N VAL A 29 1.93 -0.50 0.51
CA VAL A 29 0.63 -0.84 1.12
C VAL A 29 0.75 -2.13 1.92
N THR A 30 0.70 -1.98 3.25
CA THR A 30 0.79 -3.09 4.21
C THR A 30 -0.54 -3.83 4.36
N ARG A 31 -0.48 -5.12 4.70
CA ARG A 31 -1.69 -5.89 5.01
C ARG A 31 -2.26 -5.45 6.36
N ASN A 32 -3.50 -4.98 6.38
CA ASN A 32 -4.21 -4.56 7.58
C ASN A 32 -5.63 -5.17 7.61
N VAL A 33 -6.13 -5.51 8.81
CA VAL A 33 -7.46 -6.11 9.02
C VAL A 33 -8.56 -5.16 8.57
N ARG A 34 -8.53 -3.89 8.98
CA ARG A 34 -9.52 -2.85 8.61
C ARG A 34 -9.60 -2.66 7.10
N LEU A 35 -8.44 -2.65 6.44
CA LEU A 35 -8.36 -2.55 4.98
C LEU A 35 -8.94 -3.79 4.28
N SER A 36 -8.87 -4.96 4.90
CA SER A 36 -9.50 -6.18 4.39
C SER A 36 -11.01 -6.24 4.68
N GLU A 37 -11.48 -5.60 5.75
CA GLU A 37 -12.89 -5.53 6.15
C GLU A 37 -13.67 -4.50 5.32
N ALA A 38 -13.07 -3.36 4.98
CA ALA A 38 -13.73 -2.23 4.29
C ALA A 38 -14.57 -2.63 3.05
N PRO A 39 -14.11 -3.52 2.14
CA PRO A 39 -14.89 -3.99 1.01
C PRO A 39 -16.21 -4.67 1.40
N SER A 40 -16.24 -5.43 2.50
CA SER A 40 -17.45 -6.09 3.00
C SER A 40 -18.51 -5.10 3.49
N PHE A 41 -18.09 -3.89 3.88
CA PHE A 41 -18.99 -2.79 4.26
C PHE A 41 -19.32 -1.86 3.07
N GLY A 42 -18.81 -2.14 1.87
CA GLY A 42 -19.04 -1.32 0.68
C GLY A 42 -18.48 0.11 0.80
N LYS A 43 -17.47 0.32 1.65
CA LYS A 43 -16.87 1.63 1.90
C LYS A 43 -15.39 1.64 1.47
N PRO A 44 -14.90 2.72 0.83
CA PRO A 44 -13.48 2.97 0.72
C PRO A 44 -12.81 3.00 2.09
N ILE A 45 -11.54 2.62 2.18
CA ILE A 45 -10.85 2.51 3.48
C ILE A 45 -10.85 3.82 4.27
N ILE A 46 -10.69 4.97 3.60
CA ILE A 46 -10.73 6.29 4.24
C ILE A 46 -12.08 6.61 4.88
N LEU A 47 -13.18 6.08 4.33
CA LEU A 47 -14.53 6.27 4.88
C LEU A 47 -14.91 5.18 5.90
N TYR A 48 -14.22 4.04 5.86
CA TYR A 48 -14.41 2.95 6.80
C TYR A 48 -13.64 3.19 8.11
N ASP A 49 -12.34 3.48 8.00
CA ASP A 49 -11.45 3.77 9.12
C ASP A 49 -10.28 4.66 8.64
N ALA A 50 -10.43 5.97 8.79
CA ALA A 50 -9.48 6.96 8.30
C ALA A 50 -8.10 6.91 8.98
N VAL A 51 -8.03 6.39 10.21
CA VAL A 51 -6.82 6.41 11.07
C VAL A 51 -6.07 5.07 11.07
N CYS A 52 -6.53 4.08 10.31
CA CYS A 52 -5.82 2.82 10.21
C CYS A 52 -4.59 2.93 9.28
N SER A 53 -3.59 2.08 9.51
CA SER A 53 -2.36 2.06 8.70
C SER A 53 -2.62 1.85 7.20
N GLY A 54 -3.68 1.12 6.84
CA GLY A 54 -4.06 0.92 5.45
C GLY A 54 -4.55 2.20 4.78
N SER A 55 -5.30 3.04 5.51
CA SER A 55 -5.75 4.36 5.05
C SER A 55 -4.56 5.27 4.82
N GLU A 56 -3.66 5.35 5.81
CA GLU A 56 -2.43 6.15 5.72
C GLU A 56 -1.55 5.73 4.53
N ASN A 57 -1.35 4.42 4.31
CA ASN A 57 -0.57 3.93 3.18
C ASN A 57 -1.18 4.34 1.82
N TYR A 58 -2.51 4.31 1.69
CA TYR A 58 -3.17 4.76 0.46
C TYR A 58 -3.10 6.27 0.27
N MET A 59 -3.13 7.05 1.35
CA MET A 59 -2.95 8.50 1.27
C MET A 59 -1.53 8.87 0.83
N SER A 60 -0.51 8.23 1.39
CA SER A 60 0.88 8.43 0.95
C SER A 60 1.07 8.03 -0.52
N LEU A 61 0.41 6.95 -0.97
CA LEU A 61 0.47 6.52 -2.36
C LEU A 61 -0.21 7.55 -3.28
N ALA A 62 -1.36 8.08 -2.88
CA ALA A 62 -2.04 9.13 -3.64
C ALA A 62 -1.18 10.40 -3.75
N GLU A 63 -0.52 10.82 -2.66
CA GLU A 63 0.41 11.94 -2.68
C GLU A 63 1.61 11.69 -3.62
N GLU A 64 2.13 10.46 -3.63
CA GLU A 64 3.23 10.06 -4.51
C GLU A 64 2.83 10.12 -5.99
N ILE A 65 1.63 9.62 -6.33
CA ILE A 65 1.07 9.69 -7.70
C ILE A 65 0.96 11.16 -8.15
N ILE A 66 0.35 12.01 -7.32
CA ILE A 66 0.18 13.44 -7.62
C ILE A 66 1.53 14.13 -7.83
N LYS A 67 2.53 13.80 -7.00
CA LYS A 67 3.89 14.36 -7.09
C LYS A 67 4.62 13.91 -8.36
N ASN A 68 4.40 12.67 -8.80
CA ASN A 68 5.03 12.12 -10.00
C ASN A 68 4.33 12.58 -11.29
N GLY A 69 3.20 13.27 -11.21
CA GLY A 69 2.48 13.84 -12.34
C GLY A 69 1.78 12.80 -13.22
N GLU A 70 1.47 11.62 -12.65
CA GLU A 70 0.66 10.57 -13.29
C GLU A 70 -0.84 10.77 -13.08
#